data_AF-A0A6J0Z7V4-F1
#
_entry.id   AF-A0A6J0Z7V4-F1
#
_cell.length_a   1.000
_cell.length_b   1.000
_cell.length_c   1.000
_cell.angle_alpha   90.00
_cell.angle_beta   90.00
_cell.angle_gamma   90.00
#
_symmetry.space_group_name_H-M   'P 1'
#
loop_
_entity.id
_entity.type
_entity.pdbx_description
1 polymer ?
#
loop_
_entity_poly.entity_id
_entity_poly.type
_entity_poly.pdbx_seq_one_letter_code
_entity_poly.pdbx_strand_id
1 'polypeptide(L)'
;MKHPQEMKTYHVSFDSLFSAVKNFTEIASNFSERLQDLDKNNPILLRIMNDQLMFLERAFTDPLGLPDRPFYRHVIYAPSSHNKYVGESFPGIYDALFDIENRVDPSKAWEEVKRQISIAAFTVQAAAGTLREVA
;
A
#
# COMPACT_ATOMS: atom_id res chain seq x y z
N MET A 1 -15.08 12.39 2.96
CA MET A 1 -14.50 11.64 4.10
C MET A 1 -15.43 11.78 5.30
N LYS A 2 -15.64 10.72 6.08
CA LYS A 2 -16.66 10.67 7.15
C LYS A 2 -16.30 11.41 8.46
N HIS A 3 -15.04 11.79 8.70
CA HIS A 3 -14.59 12.38 10.00
C HIS A 3 -13.56 13.52 9.85
N PRO A 4 -13.88 14.63 9.16
CA PRO A 4 -12.89 15.68 8.85
C PRO A 4 -12.45 16.52 10.07
N GLN A 5 -13.25 16.60 11.14
CA GLN A 5 -12.90 17.39 12.33
C GLN A 5 -11.98 16.61 13.26
N GLU A 6 -12.26 15.32 13.43
CA GLU A 6 -11.48 14.39 14.25
C GLU A 6 -10.10 14.17 13.64
N MET A 7 -10.01 14.01 12.30
CA MET A 7 -8.71 13.93 11.63
C MET A 7 -7.83 15.16 11.89
N LYS A 8 -8.41 16.36 11.95
CA LYS A 8 -7.66 17.57 12.34
C LYS A 8 -7.24 17.52 13.81
N THR A 9 -8.15 17.10 14.70
CA THR A 9 -7.90 17.00 16.14
C THR A 9 -6.76 16.04 16.47
N TYR A 10 -6.75 14.86 15.84
CA TYR A 10 -5.75 13.81 16.07
C TYR A 10 -4.57 13.86 15.09
N HIS A 11 -4.49 14.92 14.27
CA HIS A 11 -3.39 15.17 13.32
C HIS A 11 -3.16 14.00 12.33
N VAL A 12 -4.25 13.45 11.81
CA VAL A 12 -4.24 12.35 10.85
C VAL A 12 -4.18 12.95 9.44
N SER A 13 -3.14 12.61 8.68
CA SER A 13 -2.98 13.03 7.29
C SER A 13 -2.76 11.82 6.38
N PHE A 14 -3.26 11.93 5.14
CA PHE A 14 -3.05 10.97 4.06
C PHE A 14 -1.95 11.41 3.08
N ASP A 15 -1.28 12.54 3.34
CA ASP A 15 -0.32 13.14 2.40
C ASP A 15 0.84 12.18 2.07
N SER A 16 1.29 11.38 3.05
CA SER A 16 2.33 10.37 2.84
C SER A 16 1.87 9.27 1.88
N LEU A 17 0.64 8.78 2.01
CA LEU A 17 0.07 7.79 1.12
C LEU A 17 -0.12 8.36 -0.28
N PHE A 18 -0.66 9.57 -0.41
CA PHE A 18 -0.81 10.21 -1.72
C PHE A 18 0.54 10.48 -2.38
N SER A 19 1.54 10.89 -1.62
CA SER A 19 2.90 11.05 -2.13
C SER A 19 3.48 9.73 -2.62
N ALA A 20 3.29 8.64 -1.87
CA ALA A 20 3.74 7.31 -2.28
C ALA A 20 3.06 6.84 -3.57
N VAL A 21 1.75 7.07 -3.70
CA VAL A 21 0.98 6.77 -4.92
C VAL A 21 1.46 7.59 -6.12
N LYS A 22 1.75 8.88 -5.92
CA LYS A 22 2.32 9.74 -6.95
C LYS A 22 3.66 9.19 -7.43
N ASN A 23 4.56 8.88 -6.51
CA ASN A 23 5.88 8.32 -6.82
C ASN A 23 5.76 6.96 -7.52
N PHE A 24 4.85 6.10 -7.08
CA PHE A 24 4.57 4.82 -7.72
C PHE A 24 4.14 5.01 -9.17
N THR A 25 3.20 5.94 -9.42
CA THR A 25 2.72 6.25 -10.76
C THR A 25 3.84 6.71 -11.68
N GLU A 26 4.68 7.64 -11.21
CA GLU A 26 5.82 8.15 -11.97
C GLU A 26 6.83 7.05 -12.28
N ILE A 27 7.22 6.26 -11.27
CA ILE A 27 8.20 5.19 -11.44
C ILE A 27 7.66 4.07 -12.34
N ALA A 28 6.38 3.72 -12.22
CA ALA A 28 5.74 2.74 -13.09
C ALA A 28 5.68 3.21 -14.55
N SER A 29 5.46 4.52 -14.80
CA SER A 29 5.53 5.10 -16.14
C SER A 29 6.92 4.96 -16.73
N ASN A 30 7.96 5.36 -15.98
CA ASN A 30 9.35 5.22 -16.42
C ASN A 30 9.76 3.76 -16.63
N PHE A 31 9.27 2.83 -15.80
CA PHE A 31 9.45 1.39 -16.00
C PHE A 31 8.81 0.92 -17.32
N SER A 32 7.58 1.36 -17.60
CA SER A 32 6.87 1.03 -18.84
C SER A 32 7.59 1.54 -20.09
N GLU A 33 8.14 2.75 -20.04
CA GLU A 33 8.97 3.30 -21.12
C GLU A 33 10.23 2.45 -21.36
N ARG A 34 10.99 2.14 -20.31
CA ARG A 34 12.18 1.25 -20.41
C ARG A 34 11.84 -0.14 -20.94
N LEU A 35 10.65 -0.66 -20.63
CA LEU A 35 10.19 -1.96 -21.12
C LEU A 35 9.92 -1.93 -22.63
N GLN A 36 9.50 -0.80 -23.19
CA GLN A 36 9.26 -0.65 -24.64
C GLN A 36 10.57 -0.62 -25.43
N ASP A 37 11.59 0.07 -24.89
CA ASP A 37 12.90 0.22 -25.54
C ASP A 37 13.87 -0.95 -25.29
N LEU A 38 13.43 -1.98 -24.56
CA LEU A 38 14.23 -3.14 -24.18
C LEU A 38 14.70 -3.96 -25.41
N ASP A 39 16.01 -4.23 -25.51
CA ASP A 39 16.55 -5.22 -26.45
C ASP A 39 16.16 -6.64 -26.02
N LYS A 40 15.12 -7.17 -26.70
CA LYS A 40 14.58 -8.51 -26.44
C LYS A 40 15.52 -9.65 -26.84
N ASN A 41 16.60 -9.36 -27.57
CA ASN A 41 17.60 -10.37 -27.93
C ASN A 41 18.61 -10.61 -26.81
N ASN A 42 18.66 -9.74 -25.80
CA ASN A 42 19.49 -9.93 -24.61
C ASN A 42 18.71 -10.69 -23.52
N PRO A 43 18.95 -12.00 -23.32
CA PRO A 43 18.16 -12.80 -22.39
C PRO A 43 18.34 -12.38 -20.92
N ILE A 44 19.48 -11.77 -20.56
CA ILE A 44 19.72 -11.31 -19.19
C ILE A 44 18.88 -10.07 -18.90
N LEU A 45 18.88 -9.07 -19.79
CA LEU A 45 18.05 -7.87 -19.64
C LEU A 45 16.56 -8.21 -19.62
N LEU A 46 16.13 -9.13 -20.50
CA LEU A 46 14.77 -9.64 -20.49
C LEU A 46 14.41 -10.32 -19.17
N ARG A 47 15.33 -11.10 -18.59
CA ARG A 47 15.11 -11.75 -17.30
C ARG A 47 14.95 -10.75 -16.16
N ILE A 48 15.82 -9.72 -16.11
CA ILE A 48 15.76 -8.68 -15.08
C ILE A 48 14.39 -7.97 -15.12
N MET A 49 13.93 -7.55 -16.30
CA MET A 49 12.62 -6.89 -16.44
C MET A 49 11.45 -7.81 -16.05
N ASN A 50 11.50 -9.08 -16.45
CA ASN A 50 10.48 -10.06 -16.08
C ASN A 50 10.45 -10.33 -14.57
N ASP A 51 11.61 -10.38 -13.91
CA ASP A 51 11.68 -10.52 -12.46
C ASP A 51 11.09 -9.28 -11.77
N GLN A 52 11.37 -8.05 -12.24
CA GLN A 52 10.72 -6.84 -11.70
C GLN A 52 9.19 -6.90 -11.82
N LEU A 53 8.65 -7.33 -12.96
CA LEU A 53 7.21 -7.53 -13.15
C LEU A 53 6.64 -8.59 -12.21
N MET A 54 7.30 -9.74 -12.10
CA MET A 54 6.85 -10.86 -11.27
C MET A 54 6.88 -10.53 -9.77
N PHE A 55 7.92 -9.83 -9.31
CA PHE A 55 8.11 -9.50 -7.90
C PHE A 55 7.32 -8.26 -7.44
N LEU A 56 6.80 -7.44 -8.37
CA LEU A 56 5.99 -6.26 -8.04
C LEU A 56 4.81 -6.60 -7.12
N GLU A 57 4.04 -7.64 -7.45
CA GLU A 57 2.88 -8.03 -6.65
C GLU A 57 3.28 -8.46 -5.23
N ARG A 58 4.42 -9.13 -5.10
CA ARG A 58 4.95 -9.56 -3.80
C ARG A 58 5.38 -8.38 -2.93
N ALA A 59 5.75 -7.25 -3.53
CA ALA A 59 6.12 -6.04 -2.80
C ALA A 59 4.93 -5.41 -2.06
N PHE A 60 3.69 -5.75 -2.43
CA PHE A 60 2.49 -5.32 -1.70
C PHE A 60 2.13 -6.21 -0.49
N THR A 61 2.98 -7.19 -0.15
CA THR A 61 2.77 -8.07 1.00
C THR A 61 3.57 -7.64 2.23
N ASP A 62 2.89 -7.45 3.36
CA ASP A 62 3.51 -7.24 4.66
C ASP A 62 3.70 -8.60 5.37
N PRO A 63 4.93 -8.99 5.75
CA PRO A 63 5.16 -10.25 6.44
C PRO A 63 4.45 -10.37 7.79
N LEU A 64 4.11 -9.25 8.45
CA LEU A 64 3.38 -9.23 9.72
C LEU A 64 1.87 -9.47 9.54
N GLY A 65 1.35 -9.26 8.33
CA GLY A 65 -0.07 -9.34 8.04
C GLY A 65 -0.90 -8.20 8.63
N LEU A 66 -2.21 -8.28 8.43
CA LEU A 66 -3.16 -7.32 9.00
C LEU A 66 -3.33 -7.55 10.51
N PRO A 67 -3.75 -6.51 11.27
CA PRO A 67 -4.05 -6.65 12.70
C PRO A 67 -4.96 -7.85 12.98
N ASP A 68 -4.56 -8.66 13.96
CA ASP A 68 -5.24 -9.89 14.39
C ASP A 68 -5.44 -10.96 13.29
N ARG A 69 -4.78 -10.80 12.14
CA ARG A 69 -5.00 -11.61 10.94
C ARG A 69 -3.70 -11.85 10.15
N PRO A 70 -2.77 -12.66 10.69
CA PRO A 70 -1.41 -12.81 10.15
C PRO A 70 -1.31 -13.47 8.76
N PHE A 71 -2.40 -14.12 8.30
CA PHE A 71 -2.46 -14.75 6.98
C PHE A 71 -2.93 -13.80 5.87
N TYR A 72 -3.62 -12.70 6.20
CA TYR A 72 -3.95 -11.66 5.24
C TYR A 72 -2.80 -10.66 5.20
N ARG A 73 -1.92 -10.82 4.21
CA ARG A 73 -0.66 -10.05 4.10
C ARG A 73 -0.70 -8.95 3.07
N HIS A 74 -1.63 -9.01 2.14
CA HIS A 74 -1.68 -8.06 1.06
C HIS A 74 -2.26 -6.72 1.56
N VAL A 75 -1.45 -5.65 1.46
CA VAL A 75 -1.75 -4.33 2.03
C VAL A 75 -2.79 -3.56 1.22
N ILE A 76 -2.81 -3.74 -0.11
CA ILE A 76 -3.81 -3.11 -0.99
C ILE A 76 -5.13 -3.88 -0.98
N TYR A 77 -5.12 -5.22 -1.03
CA TYR A 77 -6.30 -6.05 -1.16
C TYR A 77 -6.40 -7.09 -0.04
N ALA A 78 -7.49 -7.07 0.72
CA ALA A 78 -7.90 -8.21 1.52
C ALA A 78 -9.41 -8.14 1.79
N PRO A 79 -10.04 -9.26 2.17
CA PRO A 79 -11.38 -9.19 2.75
C PRO A 79 -11.37 -8.27 3.97
N SER A 80 -12.36 -7.38 4.07
CA SER A 80 -12.53 -6.59 5.30
C SER A 80 -12.79 -7.51 6.49
N SER A 81 -12.32 -7.09 7.66
CA SER A 81 -12.64 -7.80 8.91
C SER A 81 -14.13 -7.75 9.25
N HIS A 82 -14.85 -6.73 8.76
CA HIS A 82 -16.25 -6.46 9.05
C HIS A 82 -17.20 -6.92 7.94
N ASN A 83 -16.73 -7.02 6.69
CA ASN A 83 -17.50 -7.59 5.59
C ASN A 83 -16.61 -8.41 4.65
N LYS A 84 -16.64 -9.74 4.80
CA LYS A 84 -15.82 -10.67 4.01
C LYS A 84 -16.26 -10.80 2.54
N TYR A 85 -17.44 -10.30 2.18
CA TYR A 85 -17.99 -10.38 0.82
C TYR A 85 -17.67 -9.17 -0.05
N VAL A 86 -17.10 -8.10 0.53
CA VAL A 86 -16.64 -6.93 -0.21
C VAL A 86 -15.12 -6.85 -0.06
N GLY A 87 -14.42 -6.91 -1.20
CA GLY A 87 -13.00 -6.59 -1.22
C GLY A 87 -12.85 -5.10 -0.96
N GLU A 88 -12.24 -4.73 0.16
CA GLU A 88 -11.93 -3.34 0.48
C GLU A 88 -10.48 -3.06 0.06
N SER A 89 -10.26 -1.90 -0.55
CA SER A 89 -8.90 -1.42 -0.83
C SER A 89 -8.31 -0.81 0.44
N PHE A 90 -7.04 -1.08 0.71
CA PHE A 90 -6.37 -0.70 1.96
C PHE A 90 -7.14 -1.16 3.22
N PRO A 91 -7.38 -2.48 3.37
CA PRO A 91 -8.19 -3.05 4.44
C PRO A 91 -7.73 -2.64 5.84
N GLY A 92 -6.42 -2.45 6.06
CA GLY A 92 -5.89 -1.97 7.33
C GLY A 92 -6.40 -0.58 7.72
N ILE A 93 -6.42 0.36 6.77
CA ILE A 93 -6.95 1.71 7.00
C ILE A 93 -8.47 1.65 7.18
N TYR A 94 -9.15 0.87 6.33
CA TYR A 94 -10.61 0.71 6.41
C TYR A 94 -11.05 0.16 7.77
N ASP A 95 -10.44 -0.93 8.22
CA ASP A 95 -10.79 -1.59 9.48
C ASP A 95 -10.43 -0.71 10.69
N ALA A 96 -9.37 0.10 10.61
CA ALA A 96 -9.01 1.06 11.66
C ALA A 96 -10.02 2.22 11.78
N LEU A 97 -10.58 2.67 10.66
CA LEU A 97 -11.64 3.69 10.62
C LEU A 97 -13.03 3.13 10.91
N PHE A 98 -13.21 1.81 10.80
CA PHE A 98 -14.50 1.18 11.03
C PHE A 98 -14.93 1.33 12.50
N ASP A 99 -16.15 1.86 12.66
CA ASP A 99 -16.79 2.09 13.95
C ASP A 99 -15.93 2.91 14.94
N ILE A 100 -15.11 3.84 14.40
CA ILE A 100 -14.14 4.60 15.20
C ILE A 100 -14.78 5.49 16.26
N GLU A 101 -16.02 5.95 16.03
CA GLU A 101 -16.80 6.78 16.95
C GLU A 101 -17.18 6.04 18.24
N ASN A 102 -17.31 4.71 18.19
CA ASN A 102 -17.72 3.87 19.32
C ASN A 102 -16.54 3.25 20.07
N ARG A 103 -15.29 3.65 19.75
CA ARG A 103 -14.09 3.13 20.40
C ARG A 103 -13.96 3.69 21.81
N VAL A 104 -13.67 2.80 22.77
CA VAL A 104 -13.48 3.14 24.20
C VAL A 104 -12.35 4.14 24.42
N ASP A 105 -11.29 4.07 23.62
CA ASP A 105 -10.16 5.00 23.63
C ASP A 105 -9.99 5.62 22.23
N PRO A 106 -10.56 6.82 22.00
CA PRO A 106 -10.44 7.51 20.72
C PRO A 106 -9.01 7.81 20.33
N SER A 107 -8.15 8.19 21.28
CA SER A 107 -6.75 8.53 21.00
C SER A 107 -6.02 7.33 20.41
N LYS A 108 -6.14 6.16 21.07
CA LYS A 108 -5.53 4.92 20.59
C LYS A 108 -6.10 4.47 19.24
N ALA A 109 -7.40 4.67 19.00
CA ALA A 109 -8.02 4.34 17.73
C ALA A 109 -7.45 5.20 16.57
N TRP A 110 -7.28 6.50 16.79
CA TRP A 110 -6.67 7.39 15.79
C TRP A 110 -5.16 7.15 15.60
N GLU A 111 -4.44 6.69 16.63
CA GLU A 111 -3.06 6.20 16.45
C GLU A 111 -2.99 4.98 15.53
N GLU A 112 -3.93 4.05 15.65
CA GLU A 112 -4.00 2.88 14.76
C GLU A 112 -4.28 3.30 13.31
N VAL A 113 -5.16 4.27 13.08
CA VAL A 113 -5.38 4.84 11.75
C VAL A 113 -4.09 5.41 11.17
N LYS A 114 -3.34 6.21 11.93
CA LYS A 114 -2.05 6.77 11.49
C LYS A 114 -1.03 5.67 11.18
N ARG A 115 -0.98 4.62 12.01
CA ARG A 115 -0.11 3.47 11.79
C ARG A 115 -0.43 2.76 10.48
N GLN A 116 -1.71 2.50 10.20
CA GLN A 116 -2.13 1.84 8.98
C GLN A 116 -1.89 2.69 7.73
N ILE A 117 -2.05 4.01 7.82
CA ILE A 117 -1.68 4.93 6.74
C ILE A 117 -0.17 4.88 6.48
N SER A 118 0.64 4.87 7.54
CA SER A 118 2.10 4.76 7.42
C SER A 118 2.53 3.45 6.76
N ILE A 119 1.90 2.32 7.12
CA ILE A 119 2.18 1.01 6.52
C ILE A 119 1.79 1.03 5.04
N ALA A 120 0.60 1.52 4.69
CA ALA A 120 0.16 1.62 3.32
C ALA A 120 1.11 2.50 2.47
N ALA A 121 1.49 3.68 2.99
CA ALA A 121 2.40 4.59 2.31
C ALA A 121 3.78 3.95 2.09
N PHE A 122 4.33 3.32 3.14
CA PHE A 122 5.59 2.60 3.06
C PHE A 122 5.55 1.49 2.01
N THR A 123 4.51 0.64 2.05
CA THR A 123 4.39 -0.50 1.15
C THR A 123 4.25 -0.07 -0.31
N VAL A 124 3.44 0.96 -0.59
CA VAL A 124 3.33 1.52 -1.95
C VAL A 124 4.67 2.10 -2.42
N GLN A 125 5.38 2.82 -1.54
CA GLN A 125 6.68 3.39 -1.87
C GLN A 125 7.77 2.31 -2.07
N ALA A 126 7.72 1.23 -1.30
CA ALA A 126 8.62 0.08 -1.42
C ALA A 126 8.36 -0.68 -2.72
N ALA A 127 7.10 -0.91 -3.07
CA ALA A 127 6.70 -1.48 -4.35
C ALA A 127 7.12 -0.60 -5.54
N ALA A 128 7.05 0.72 -5.41
CA ALA A 128 7.60 1.62 -6.42
C ALA A 128 9.13 1.41 -6.57
N GLY A 129 9.83 1.19 -5.46
CA GLY A 129 11.27 0.91 -5.44
C GLY A 129 11.67 -0.31 -6.26
N THR A 130 10.84 -1.35 -6.34
CA THR A 130 11.15 -2.58 -7.10
C THR A 130 11.14 -2.37 -8.61
N LEU A 131 10.53 -1.28 -9.08
CA LEU A 131 10.44 -0.90 -10.50
C LEU A 131 11.50 0.11 -10.92
N ARG A 132 12.38 0.57 -10.02
CA ARG A 132 13.50 1.45 -10.38
C ARG A 132 14.53 0.71 -11.22
N GLU A 133 15.38 1.46 -11.91
CA GLU A 133 16.50 0.88 -12.65
C GLU A 133 17.45 0.15 -11.67
N VAL A 134 17.88 -1.03 -12.09
CA VAL A 134 18.80 -1.87 -11.31
C VAL A 134 20.20 -1.57 -11.82
N ALA A 135 21.11 -1.20 -10.92
CA ALA A 135 22.51 -0.92 -11.23
C ALA A 135 23.28 -2.19 -11.61
#